data_AF-A0A966UPJ9-F1
#
_entry.id   AF-A0A966UPJ9-F1
#
_cell.length_a   1.000
_cell.length_b   1.000
_cell.length_c   1.000
_cell.angle_alpha   90.00
_cell.angle_beta   90.00
_cell.angle_gamma   90.00
#
_symmetry.space_group_name_H-M   'P 1'
#
loop_
_entity.id
_entity.type
_entity.pdbx_description
1 polymer ?
#
loop_
_entity_poly.entity_id
_entity_poly.type
_entity_poly.pdbx_seq_one_letter_code
_entity_poly.pdbx_strand_id
1 'polypeptide(L)' 'MEKITHVNDWISSLPKIRKRRIWSVVIDGKVVQGVSATDNRKSTAEKYIAEKYPNTKFTLVFNCWKY' A
#
# COMPACT_ATOMS: atom_id res chain seq x y z
N MET A 1 18.39 -9.10 -32.83
CA MET A 1 17.26 -8.18 -32.51
C MET A 1 17.23 -8.04 -30.99
N GLU A 2 18.09 -7.20 -30.40
CA GLU A 2 18.40 -7.26 -28.95
C GLU A 2 18.68 -5.87 -28.32
N LYS A 3 17.76 -4.91 -28.43
CA LYS A 3 17.94 -3.60 -27.74
C LYS A 3 16.70 -3.02 -27.05
N ILE A 4 15.55 -3.69 -27.10
CA ILE A 4 14.27 -3.09 -26.63
C ILE A 4 13.99 -3.40 -25.15
N THR A 5 14.62 -4.43 -24.56
CA THR A 5 14.38 -4.85 -23.17
C THR A 5 14.81 -3.81 -22.13
N HIS A 6 15.96 -3.15 -22.34
CA HIS A 6 16.54 -2.24 -21.33
C HIS A 6 15.76 -0.94 -21.08
N VAL A 7 15.06 -0.40 -22.09
CA VAL A 7 14.34 0.87 -21.93
C VAL A 7 13.04 0.67 -21.15
N ASN A 8 12.34 -0.45 -21.39
CA ASN A 8 11.08 -0.74 -20.71
C ASN A 8 11.27 -1.10 -19.23
N ASP A 9 12.37 -1.79 -18.89
CA ASP A 9 12.70 -2.08 -17.50
C ASP A 9 13.09 -0.82 -16.73
N TRP A 10 13.82 0.10 -17.36
CA TRP A 10 14.15 1.40 -16.78
C TRP A 10 12.92 2.26 -16.55
N ILE A 11 12.04 2.41 -17.55
CA ILE A 11 10.78 3.18 -17.41
C ILE A 11 9.87 2.55 -16.33
N SER A 12 9.85 1.23 -16.22
CA SER A 12 9.06 0.52 -15.20
C SER A 12 9.62 0.69 -13.78
N SER A 13 10.92 0.96 -13.65
CA SER A 13 11.60 1.22 -12.36
C SER A 13 11.36 2.63 -11.82
N LEU A 14 10.91 3.57 -12.66
CA LEU A 14 10.66 4.94 -12.25
C LEU A 14 9.47 4.98 -11.25
N PRO A 15 9.52 5.85 -10.23
CA PRO A 15 8.42 6.05 -9.31
C PRO A 15 7.16 6.44 -10.06
N LYS A 16 6.20 5.53 -10.16
CA LYS A 16 4.91 5.82 -10.81
C LYS A 16 4.16 6.86 -9.98
N ILE A 17 3.96 8.05 -10.55
CA ILE A 17 3.08 9.09 -9.99
C ILE A 17 1.65 8.55 -10.08
N ARG A 18 1.12 8.08 -8.95
CA ARG A 18 -0.24 7.58 -8.86
C ARG A 18 -0.81 7.90 -7.49
N LYS A 19 -2.10 8.19 -7.47
CA LYS A 19 -2.86 8.33 -6.23
C LYS A 19 -2.77 7.02 -5.45
N ARG A 20 -2.31 7.10 -4.21
CA ARG A 20 -2.30 5.99 -3.27
C ARG A 20 -3.55 5.98 -2.43
N ARG A 21 -4.12 4.79 -2.23
CA ARG A 21 -5.26 4.59 -1.35
C ARG A 21 -4.77 4.46 0.09
N ILE A 22 -5.14 5.40 0.94
CA ILE A 22 -4.75 5.42 2.36
C ILE A 22 -5.88 4.84 3.21
N TRP A 23 -5.52 3.94 4.11
CA TRP A 23 -6.39 3.33 5.10
C TRP A 23 -5.94 3.73 6.50
N SER A 24 -6.88 4.10 7.36
CA SER A 24 -6.61 4.25 8.79
C SER A 24 -6.71 2.88 9.47
N VAL A 25 -5.67 2.53 10.20
CA VAL A 25 -5.62 1.32 11.03
C VAL A 25 -6.22 1.66 12.39
N VAL A 26 -7.33 1.01 12.72
CA VAL A 26 -8.01 1.16 14.00
C VAL A 26 -7.77 -0.10 14.84
N ILE A 27 -7.18 0.08 16.02
CA ILE A 27 -6.95 -0.97 17.03
C ILE A 27 -7.57 -0.48 18.33
N ASP A 28 -8.41 -1.31 18.96
CA ASP A 28 -9.12 -0.97 20.21
C ASP A 28 -9.86 0.39 20.15
N GLY A 29 -10.47 0.68 18.99
CA GLY A 29 -11.23 1.91 18.76
C GLY A 29 -10.38 3.17 18.52
N LYS A 30 -9.05 3.07 18.51
CA LYS A 30 -8.15 4.20 18.26
C LYS A 30 -7.45 4.09 16.91
N VAL A 31 -7.33 5.21 16.20
CA VAL A 31 -6.52 5.28 14.98
C VAL A 31 -5.05 5.27 15.38
N VAL A 32 -4.33 4.21 15.00
CA VAL A 32 -2.92 4.03 15.35
C VAL A 32 -2.00 4.57 14.26
N GLN A 33 -2.35 4.37 12.98
CA GLN A 33 -1.55 4.82 11.84
C GLN A 33 -2.35 4.82 10.54
N GLY A 34 -1.81 5.49 9.52
CA GLY A 34 -2.24 5.35 8.13
C GLY A 34 -1.38 4.31 7.38
N VAL A 35 -2.00 3.50 6.52
CA VAL A 35 -1.32 2.49 5.70
C VAL A 35 -1.80 2.56 4.25
N SER A 36 -0.89 2.30 3.31
CA SER A 36 -1.22 2.15 1.89
C SER A 36 -0.40 1.00 1.31
N ALA A 37 -0.95 0.33 0.29
CA ALA A 37 -0.24 -0.72 -0.42
C ALA A 37 0.33 -0.24 -1.76
N THR A 38 1.44 -0.84 -2.18
CA THR A 38 2.05 -0.56 -3.49
C THR A 38 1.16 -0.99 -4.65
N ASP A 39 0.15 -1.83 -4.47
CA ASP A 39 -0.82 -2.17 -5.51
C ASP A 39 -2.16 -1.45 -5.32
N ASN A 40 -2.26 -0.54 -4.34
CA ASN A 40 -3.49 0.11 -3.88
C ASN A 40 -4.61 -0.85 -3.42
N ARG A 41 -4.31 -2.13 -3.19
CA ARG A 41 -5.30 -3.11 -2.73
C ARG A 41 -5.40 -3.10 -1.20
N LYS A 42 -6.63 -3.24 -0.71
CA LYS A 42 -6.90 -3.35 0.74
C LYS A 42 -6.23 -4.60 1.32
N SER A 43 -6.35 -5.73 0.64
CA SER A 43 -5.79 -7.03 1.08
C SER A 43 -4.29 -6.98 1.33
N THR A 44 -3.54 -6.27 0.48
CA THR A 44 -2.10 -6.11 0.62
C THR A 44 -1.73 -5.21 1.81
N ALA A 45 -2.50 -4.13 2.03
CA ALA A 45 -2.33 -3.29 3.22
C ALA A 45 -2.70 -4.05 4.50
N GLU A 46 -3.76 -4.85 4.46
CA GLU A 46 -4.23 -5.68 5.57
C GLU A 46 -3.20 -6.73 5.96
N LYS A 47 -2.62 -7.43 4.98
CA LYS A 47 -1.53 -8.38 5.21
C LYS A 47 -0.34 -7.74 5.90
N TYR A 48 0.10 -6.56 5.44
CA TYR A 48 1.19 -5.81 6.09
C TYR A 48 0.88 -5.49 7.56
N ILE A 49 -0.35 -5.07 7.87
CA ILE A 49 -0.76 -4.78 9.26
C ILE A 49 -0.86 -6.05 10.10
N ALA A 50 -1.38 -7.16 9.54
CA ALA A 50 -1.45 -8.44 10.22
C ALA A 50 -0.06 -9.00 10.56
N GLU A 51 0.92 -8.81 9.68
CA GLU A 51 2.32 -9.18 9.93
C GLU A 51 2.98 -8.26 10.96
N LYS A 52 2.69 -6.95 10.93
CA LYS A 52 3.24 -5.95 11.86
C LYS A 52 2.68 -6.07 13.29
N TYR A 53 1.40 -6.41 13.42
CA TYR A 53 0.71 -6.58 14.70
C TYR A 53 0.09 -7.98 14.78
N PRO A 54 0.93 -9.01 14.94
CA PRO A 54 0.42 -10.38 15.05
C PRO A 54 -0.54 -10.50 16.22
N ASN A 55 -1.58 -11.33 16.07
CA ASN A 55 -2.62 -11.59 17.07
C ASN A 55 -3.46 -10.37 17.52
N THR A 56 -3.29 -9.21 16.86
CA THR A 56 -4.07 -8.03 17.18
C THR A 56 -5.27 -7.94 16.27
N LYS A 57 -6.46 -7.75 16.83
CA LYS A 57 -7.66 -7.43 16.03
C LYS A 57 -7.59 -5.97 15.61
N PHE A 58 -7.66 -5.73 14.31
CA PHE A 58 -7.64 -4.38 13.75
C PHE A 58 -8.71 -4.23 12.67
N THR A 59 -9.07 -2.98 12.38
CA THR A 59 -9.94 -2.63 11.26
C THR A 59 -9.23 -1.65 10.35
N LEU A 60 -9.37 -1.84 9.04
CA LEU A 60 -8.95 -0.86 8.05
C LEU A 60 -10.15 -0.04 7.59
N VAL A 61 -10.12 1.26 7.89
CA VAL A 61 -11.13 2.23 7.46
C VAL A 61 -10.56 3.04 6.32
N PHE A 62 -11.32 3.20 5.23
CA PHE A 62 -10.88 4.06 4.14
C PHE A 62 -10.75 5.51 4.64
N ASN A 63 -9.59 6.12 4.42
CA ASN A 63 -9.33 7.50 4.84
C ASN A 63 -9.42 8.44 3.64
N CYS A 64 -8.47 8.32 2.71
CA CYS A 64 -8.39 9.22 1.57
C CYS A 64 -7.56 8.64 0.41
N TRP A 65 -7.58 9.35 -0.71
CA TRP A 65 -6.60 9.20 -1.77
C TRP A 65 -5.53 10.29 -1.63
N LYS A 66 -4.26 9.93 -1.71
CA LYS A 66 -3.13 10.87 -1.63
C LYS A 66 -2.26 10.77 -2.89
N TYR A 67 -1.89 11.89 -3.50
CA TYR A 67 -0.96 11.95 -4.63
C TYR A 67 0.49 11.81 -4.17
#